data_AF-A0A5C7E3S6-F1
#
_entry.id   AF-A0A5C7E3S6-F1
#
_cell.length_a   1.000
_cell.length_b   1.000
_cell.length_c   1.000
_cell.angle_alpha   90.00
_cell.angle_beta   90.00
_cell.angle_gamma   90.00
#
_symmetry.space_group_name_H-M   'P 1'
#
loop_
_entity.id
_entity.type
_entity.pdbx_description
1 polymer ?
#
loop_
_entity_poly.entity_id
_entity_poly.type
_entity_poly.pdbx_seq_one_letter_code
_entity_poly.pdbx_strand_id
1 'polypeptide(L)'
;MSNSFLKFTLEQIRQSGAYMSWLEERRLEWSPLIASKLSLLLQGYTFVMITDEQRTWFEEYFLSKINANNVRPYVPFVSLKGIYHKTCKNQEDIALLNDLLSISFPNGYVYFYIGKNSDFKSQIARSKEDSLLWLFDEQLQNSFFLSSNDKELDFKLISLYKIFDKSLDAAIFSKVEI
;
A
#
# COMPACT_ATOMS: atom_id res chain seq x y z
N MET A 1 -12.19 39.52 8.45
CA MET A 1 -11.07 38.69 7.97
C MET A 1 -10.07 39.59 7.25
N SER A 2 -8.79 39.55 7.60
CA SER A 2 -7.78 40.38 6.93
C SER A 2 -7.68 39.99 5.46
N ASN A 3 -7.56 40.99 4.57
CA ASN A 3 -7.41 40.78 3.12
C ASN A 3 -6.16 39.92 2.79
N SER A 4 -5.19 39.87 3.71
CA SER A 4 -4.00 39.01 3.64
C SER A 4 -4.30 37.52 3.85
N PHE A 5 -5.21 37.16 4.76
CA PHE A 5 -5.57 35.76 5.01
C PHE A 5 -6.31 35.16 3.81
N LEU A 6 -7.23 35.94 3.21
CA LEU A 6 -8.01 35.49 2.05
C LEU A 6 -7.12 35.29 0.82
N LYS A 7 -6.14 36.19 0.58
CA LYS A 7 -5.14 36.05 -0.48
C LYS A 7 -4.24 34.82 -0.25
N PHE A 8 -3.75 34.63 0.97
CA PHE A 8 -2.97 33.45 1.34
C PHE A 8 -3.74 32.15 1.08
N THR A 9 -4.97 32.02 1.56
CA THR A 9 -5.80 30.83 1.36
C THR A 9 -6.05 30.57 -0.13
N LEU A 10 -6.30 31.61 -0.94
CA LEU A 10 -6.53 31.47 -2.37
C LEU A 10 -5.27 31.05 -3.14
N GLU A 11 -4.09 31.52 -2.73
CA GLU A 11 -2.80 31.05 -3.26
C GLU A 11 -2.53 29.59 -2.88
N GLN A 12 -2.83 29.19 -1.63
CA GLN A 12 -2.70 27.79 -1.20
C GLN A 12 -3.63 26.84 -1.98
N ILE A 13 -4.89 27.22 -2.21
CA ILE A 13 -5.86 26.43 -2.99
C ILE A 13 -5.38 26.20 -4.43
N ARG A 14 -4.77 27.22 -5.06
CA ARG A 14 -4.28 27.14 -6.44
C ARG A 14 -3.05 26.24 -6.59
N GLN A 15 -2.14 26.28 -5.61
CA GLN A 15 -0.92 25.46 -5.62
C GLN A 15 -1.21 23.97 -5.49
N SER A 16 -2.31 23.58 -4.81
CA SER A 16 -2.64 22.18 -4.63
C SER A 16 -2.97 21.45 -5.95
N GLY A 17 -3.32 22.16 -7.03
CA GLY A 17 -3.81 21.59 -8.30
C GLY A 17 -2.91 20.61 -9.07
N ALA A 18 -1.60 20.56 -8.82
CA ALA A 18 -0.62 19.74 -9.56
C ALA A 18 -0.47 18.30 -9.00
N TYR A 19 -1.60 17.66 -8.69
CA TYR A 19 -1.69 16.52 -7.76
C TYR A 19 -0.99 15.21 -8.16
N MET A 20 -0.55 15.02 -9.41
CA MET A 20 -0.04 13.73 -9.92
C MET A 20 1.29 13.79 -10.68
N SER A 21 1.86 14.97 -10.89
CA SER A 21 3.11 15.11 -11.66
C SER A 21 4.26 14.32 -11.02
N TRP A 22 4.32 14.27 -9.69
CA TRP A 22 5.32 13.48 -8.96
C TRP A 22 5.25 11.97 -9.24
N LEU A 23 4.05 11.43 -9.50
CA LEU A 23 3.88 10.01 -9.77
C LEU A 23 4.16 9.70 -11.25
N GLU A 24 3.87 10.64 -12.15
CA GLU A 24 4.20 10.54 -13.58
C GLU A 24 5.72 10.36 -13.78
N GLU A 25 6.53 11.10 -13.04
CA GLU A 25 7.99 10.99 -13.03
C GLU A 25 8.46 9.59 -12.58
N ARG A 26 7.70 8.95 -11.69
CA ARG A 26 8.03 7.66 -11.07
C ARG A 26 7.27 6.47 -11.66
N ARG A 27 6.61 6.65 -12.81
CA ARG A 27 5.79 5.60 -13.45
C ARG A 27 6.58 4.33 -13.79
N LEU A 28 7.88 4.45 -14.09
CA LEU A 28 8.75 3.32 -14.45
C LEU A 28 9.09 2.44 -13.23
N GLU A 29 9.05 3.00 -12.02
CA GLU A 29 9.17 2.23 -10.77
C GLU A 29 7.81 1.61 -10.39
N TRP A 30 6.75 2.42 -10.47
CA TRP A 30 5.41 2.03 -10.02
C TRP A 30 4.79 0.92 -10.88
N SER A 31 4.79 1.09 -12.20
CA SER A 31 4.03 0.23 -13.11
C SER A 31 4.43 -1.24 -13.05
N PRO A 32 5.72 -1.63 -13.20
CA PRO A 32 6.11 -3.04 -13.15
C PRO A 32 5.88 -3.65 -11.77
N LEU A 33 6.11 -2.88 -10.70
CA LEU A 33 5.87 -3.32 -9.33
C LEU A 33 4.39 -3.70 -9.16
N ILE A 34 3.47 -2.79 -9.48
CA ILE A 34 2.04 -3.03 -9.31
C ILE A 34 1.51 -4.09 -10.27
N ALA A 35 1.96 -4.10 -11.53
CA ALA A 35 1.60 -5.15 -12.49
C ALA A 35 1.90 -6.55 -11.93
N SER A 36 3.11 -6.77 -11.42
CA SER A 36 3.48 -8.05 -10.83
C SER A 36 2.57 -8.47 -9.67
N LYS A 37 2.16 -7.52 -8.82
CA LYS A 37 1.29 -7.81 -7.66
C LYS A 37 -0.16 -8.03 -8.06
N LEU A 38 -0.66 -7.28 -9.04
CA LEU A 38 -2.00 -7.50 -9.58
C LEU A 38 -2.10 -8.86 -10.27
N SER A 39 -1.04 -9.34 -10.92
CA SER A 39 -0.98 -10.71 -11.45
C SER A 39 -1.18 -11.76 -10.35
N LEU A 40 -0.50 -11.64 -9.21
CA LEU A 40 -0.71 -12.52 -8.05
C LEU A 40 -2.14 -12.44 -7.50
N LEU A 41 -2.72 -11.24 -7.44
CA LEU A 41 -4.11 -11.05 -7.03
C LEU A 41 -5.07 -11.78 -7.97
N LEU A 42 -4.87 -11.69 -9.28
CA LEU A 42 -5.68 -12.40 -10.28
C LEU A 42 -5.52 -13.92 -10.21
N GLN A 43 -4.37 -14.40 -9.73
CA GLN A 43 -4.13 -15.82 -9.42
C GLN A 43 -4.79 -16.27 -8.09
N GLY A 44 -5.43 -15.35 -7.36
CA GLY A 44 -6.16 -15.65 -6.13
C GLY A 44 -5.35 -15.49 -4.85
N TYR A 45 -4.18 -14.85 -4.89
CA TYR A 45 -3.38 -14.57 -3.69
C TYR A 45 -4.11 -13.58 -2.77
N THR A 46 -3.98 -13.80 -1.46
CA THR A 46 -4.49 -12.87 -0.44
C THR A 46 -3.45 -11.80 -0.09
N PHE A 47 -3.86 -10.54 -0.01
CA PHE A 47 -3.01 -9.42 0.39
C PHE A 47 -3.19 -9.15 1.88
N VAL A 48 -2.15 -9.46 2.65
CA VAL A 48 -2.11 -9.28 4.11
C VAL A 48 -1.45 -7.93 4.41
N MET A 49 -2.27 -6.96 4.80
CA MET A 49 -1.84 -5.59 5.07
C MET A 49 -1.16 -5.47 6.43
N ILE A 50 -0.07 -4.71 6.44
CA ILE A 50 0.73 -4.39 7.62
C ILE A 50 1.19 -2.94 7.49
N THR A 51 1.07 -2.16 8.56
CA THR A 51 1.65 -0.81 8.60
C THR A 51 2.48 -0.61 9.86
N ASP A 52 3.40 0.36 9.80
CA ASP A 52 3.88 0.95 11.05
C ASP A 52 2.76 1.67 11.81
N GLU A 53 3.06 2.09 13.03
CA GLU A 53 2.07 2.71 13.90
C GLU A 53 1.49 4.01 13.33
N GLN A 54 2.35 4.85 12.74
CA GLN A 54 1.95 6.14 12.18
C GLN A 54 1.01 6.00 10.97
N ARG A 55 1.08 4.88 10.24
CA ARG A 55 0.27 4.62 9.03
C ARG A 55 -0.95 3.74 9.30
N THR A 56 -1.31 3.49 10.57
CA THR A 56 -2.52 2.72 10.90
C THR A 56 -3.79 3.32 10.28
N TRP A 57 -3.90 4.66 10.24
CA TRP A 57 -5.02 5.33 9.58
C TRP A 57 -5.15 4.97 8.09
N PHE A 58 -4.01 4.71 7.42
CA PHE A 58 -4.00 4.38 6.00
C PHE A 58 -4.42 2.93 5.76
N GLU A 59 -4.07 2.01 6.68
CA GLU A 59 -4.60 0.64 6.70
C GLU A 59 -6.14 0.65 6.73
N GLU A 60 -6.71 1.39 7.69
CA GLU A 60 -8.16 1.54 7.84
C GLU A 60 -8.80 2.21 6.61
N TYR A 61 -8.18 3.28 6.10
CA TYR A 61 -8.62 3.94 4.88
C TYR A 61 -8.65 2.97 3.71
N PHE A 62 -7.56 2.26 3.44
CA PHE A 62 -7.45 1.32 2.32
C PHE A 62 -8.53 0.23 2.40
N LEU A 63 -8.62 -0.46 3.55
CA LEU A 63 -9.57 -1.56 3.74
C LEU A 63 -11.03 -1.10 3.66
N SER A 64 -11.34 0.10 4.14
CA SER A 64 -12.69 0.68 4.03
C SER A 64 -13.10 1.05 2.60
N LYS A 65 -12.14 1.18 1.67
CA LYS A 65 -12.39 1.64 0.30
C LYS A 65 -12.26 0.53 -0.74
N ILE A 66 -11.30 -0.38 -0.59
CA ILE A 66 -10.98 -1.37 -1.62
C ILE A 66 -12.13 -2.34 -1.93
N ASN A 67 -13.05 -2.56 -0.99
CA ASN A 67 -14.24 -3.39 -1.20
C ASN A 67 -15.56 -2.60 -1.12
N ALA A 68 -15.49 -1.27 -1.15
CA ALA A 68 -16.68 -0.41 -1.15
C ALA A 68 -17.26 -0.16 -2.56
N ASN A 69 -16.53 -0.54 -3.62
CA ASN A 69 -16.98 -0.41 -4.99
C ASN A 69 -17.95 -1.54 -5.36
N ASN A 70 -19.20 -1.21 -5.70
CA ASN A 70 -20.23 -2.19 -6.04
C ASN A 70 -20.12 -2.76 -7.47
N VAL A 71 -19.19 -2.26 -8.30
CA VAL A 71 -19.09 -2.64 -9.71
C VAL A 71 -18.11 -3.80 -9.94
N ARG A 72 -17.18 -4.06 -9.00
CA ARG A 72 -16.22 -5.16 -9.09
C ARG A 72 -16.47 -6.23 -8.01
N PRO A 73 -16.01 -7.48 -8.21
CA PRO A 73 -16.00 -8.50 -7.16
C PRO A 73 -15.17 -8.05 -5.94
N TYR A 74 -15.47 -8.65 -4.79
CA TYR A 74 -14.63 -8.47 -3.62
C TYR A 74 -13.23 -9.01 -3.86
N VAL A 75 -12.23 -8.25 -3.42
CA VAL A 75 -10.81 -8.60 -3.52
C VAL A 75 -10.23 -8.94 -2.16
N PRO A 76 -9.27 -9.89 -2.09
CA PRO A 76 -8.83 -10.49 -0.83
C PRO A 76 -7.77 -9.63 -0.13
N PHE A 77 -8.17 -8.47 0.40
CA PHE A 77 -7.33 -7.64 1.29
C PHE A 77 -7.78 -7.78 2.73
N VAL A 78 -6.83 -8.08 3.61
CA VAL A 78 -7.10 -8.35 5.04
C VAL A 78 -6.04 -7.69 5.91
N SER A 79 -6.41 -7.21 7.10
CA SER A 79 -5.44 -6.75 8.09
C SER A 79 -4.76 -7.94 8.77
N LEU A 80 -3.44 -7.90 8.93
CA LEU A 80 -2.73 -8.90 9.74
C LEU A 80 -3.27 -8.94 11.17
N LYS A 81 -3.62 -7.80 11.75
CA LYS A 81 -4.16 -7.71 13.12
C LYS A 81 -5.49 -8.46 13.27
N GLY A 82 -6.26 -8.58 12.18
CA GLY A 82 -7.50 -9.35 12.14
C GLY A 82 -7.29 -10.86 12.14
N ILE A 83 -6.09 -11.33 11.79
CA ILE A 83 -5.74 -12.76 11.70
C ILE A 83 -4.88 -13.18 12.89
N TYR A 84 -3.89 -12.37 13.23
CA TYR A 84 -2.87 -12.67 14.22
C TYR A 84 -2.68 -11.50 15.19
N HIS A 85 -3.08 -11.72 16.44
CA HIS A 85 -3.09 -10.70 17.49
C HIS A 85 -1.79 -10.62 18.29
N LYS A 86 -0.88 -11.59 18.15
CA LYS A 86 0.39 -11.60 18.90
C LYS A 86 1.43 -10.75 18.18
N THR A 87 2.26 -10.06 18.96
CA THR A 87 3.43 -9.37 18.44
C THR A 87 4.57 -10.36 18.24
N CYS A 88 5.05 -10.49 17.00
CA CYS A 88 6.30 -11.20 16.71
C CYS A 88 7.48 -10.43 17.31
N LYS A 89 8.43 -11.13 17.93
CA LYS A 89 9.61 -10.54 18.60
C LYS A 89 10.92 -11.00 17.99
N ASN A 90 10.93 -12.10 17.25
CA ASN A 90 12.12 -12.71 16.66
C ASN A 90 11.77 -13.41 15.34
N GLN A 91 12.77 -13.99 14.69
CA GLN A 91 12.61 -14.70 13.40
C GLN A 91 11.81 -16.01 13.52
N GLU A 92 11.84 -16.67 14.68
CA GLU A 92 11.03 -17.88 14.94
C GLU A 92 9.54 -17.55 14.94
N ASP A 93 9.14 -16.45 15.60
CA ASP A 93 7.77 -15.96 15.58
C ASP A 93 7.30 -15.62 14.16
N ILE A 94 8.19 -15.08 13.32
CA ILE A 94 7.90 -14.76 11.92
C ILE A 94 7.71 -16.04 11.10
N ALA A 95 8.56 -17.05 11.30
CA ALA A 95 8.42 -18.34 10.63
C ALA A 95 7.08 -19.01 10.98
N LEU A 96 6.72 -19.06 12.27
CA LEU A 96 5.44 -19.61 12.73
C LEU A 96 4.24 -18.83 12.18
N LEU A 97 4.35 -17.50 12.07
CA LEU A 97 3.32 -16.69 11.42
C LEU A 97 3.21 -17.04 9.93
N ASN A 98 4.32 -17.18 9.22
CA ASN A 98 4.32 -17.56 7.81
C ASN A 98 3.72 -18.94 7.57
N ASP A 99 3.98 -19.91 8.45
CA ASP A 99 3.36 -21.24 8.41
C ASP A 99 1.84 -21.14 8.57
N LEU A 100 1.38 -20.37 9.57
CA LEU A 100 -0.05 -20.12 9.79
C LEU A 100 -0.73 -19.53 8.55
N LEU A 101 -0.14 -18.48 7.96
CA LEU A 101 -0.71 -17.82 6.78
C LEU A 101 -0.67 -18.73 5.55
N SER A 102 0.38 -19.54 5.38
CA SER A 102 0.49 -20.49 4.27
C SER A 102 -0.59 -21.56 4.31
N ILE A 103 -0.95 -22.05 5.51
CA ILE A 103 -2.07 -22.99 5.69
C ILE A 103 -3.41 -22.28 5.48
N SER A 104 -3.53 -21.04 5.95
CA SER A 104 -4.78 -20.26 5.87
C SER A 104 -5.12 -19.81 4.46
N PHE A 105 -4.10 -19.55 3.63
CA PHE A 105 -4.23 -19.05 2.26
C PHE A 105 -3.58 -20.02 1.27
N PRO A 106 -4.29 -21.09 0.86
CA PRO A 106 -3.70 -22.16 0.04
C PRO A 106 -3.29 -21.71 -1.37
N ASN A 107 -3.93 -20.65 -1.90
CA ASN A 107 -3.53 -20.04 -3.17
C ASN A 107 -2.31 -19.11 -3.03
N GLY A 108 -1.79 -18.92 -1.82
CA GLY A 108 -0.70 -17.99 -1.52
C GLY A 108 -1.18 -16.66 -0.94
N TYR A 109 -0.21 -15.93 -0.39
CA TYR A 109 -0.42 -14.61 0.17
C TYR A 109 0.79 -13.72 -0.07
N VAL A 110 0.50 -12.42 -0.18
CA VAL A 110 1.47 -11.33 -0.31
C VAL A 110 1.37 -10.47 0.93
N TYR A 111 2.50 -10.18 1.59
CA TYR A 111 2.50 -9.09 2.56
C TYR A 111 2.47 -7.76 1.83
N PHE A 112 1.56 -6.87 2.22
CA PHE A 112 1.52 -5.49 1.77
C PHE A 112 1.89 -4.57 2.93
N TYR A 113 3.14 -4.12 2.94
CA TYR A 113 3.67 -3.27 3.99
C TYR A 113 3.75 -1.81 3.58
N ILE A 114 3.27 -0.92 4.44
CA ILE A 114 3.43 0.53 4.31
C ILE A 114 4.06 1.10 5.59
N GLY A 115 5.27 1.64 5.50
CA GLY A 115 5.91 2.26 6.65
C GLY A 115 7.43 2.34 6.62
N LYS A 116 8.02 2.68 7.77
CA LYS A 116 9.47 2.79 7.94
C LYS A 116 10.13 1.42 7.99
N ASN A 117 11.28 1.27 7.32
CA ASN A 117 12.05 0.03 7.44
C ASN A 117 12.53 -0.26 8.88
N SER A 118 12.65 0.76 9.73
CA SER A 118 13.04 0.61 11.14
C SER A 118 11.97 -0.02 12.05
N ASP A 119 10.71 -0.09 11.63
CA ASP A 119 9.65 -0.78 12.38
C ASP A 119 9.85 -2.30 12.28
N PHE A 120 9.74 -3.04 13.39
CA PHE A 120 9.92 -4.50 13.40
C PHE A 120 8.98 -5.22 12.41
N LYS A 121 7.78 -4.69 12.17
CA LYS A 121 6.82 -5.24 11.21
C LYS A 121 7.34 -5.23 9.77
N SER A 122 8.31 -4.37 9.44
CA SER A 122 8.99 -4.41 8.15
C SER A 122 9.72 -5.75 7.95
N GLN A 123 10.26 -6.34 9.03
CA GLN A 123 10.94 -7.64 8.99
C GLN A 123 9.95 -8.77 8.68
N ILE A 124 8.73 -8.68 9.21
CA ILE A 124 7.65 -9.63 8.87
C ILE A 124 7.40 -9.61 7.37
N ALA A 125 7.17 -8.43 6.80
CA ALA A 125 6.91 -8.31 5.37
C ALA A 125 8.10 -8.73 4.50
N ARG A 126 9.33 -8.43 4.94
CA ARG A 126 10.56 -8.80 4.22
C ARG A 126 10.92 -10.28 4.32
N SER A 127 10.24 -11.06 5.16
CA SER A 127 10.41 -12.51 5.21
C SER A 127 9.91 -13.22 3.94
N LYS A 128 9.22 -12.49 3.05
CA LYS A 128 8.72 -12.97 1.76
C LYS A 128 9.23 -12.09 0.62
N GLU A 129 9.69 -12.73 -0.46
CA GLU A 129 10.23 -12.06 -1.65
C GLU A 129 9.15 -11.40 -2.50
N ASP A 130 7.95 -12.00 -2.54
CA ASP A 130 6.80 -11.54 -3.31
C ASP A 130 6.00 -10.44 -2.59
N SER A 131 6.48 -9.93 -1.47
CA SER A 131 5.87 -8.82 -0.74
C SER A 131 5.77 -7.54 -1.57
N LEU A 132 4.70 -6.77 -1.33
CA LEU A 132 4.55 -5.41 -1.81
C LEU A 132 4.98 -4.45 -0.71
N LEU A 133 6.06 -3.70 -0.93
CA LEU A 133 6.66 -2.85 0.08
C LEU A 133 6.60 -1.38 -0.35
N TRP A 134 5.87 -0.56 0.39
CA TRP A 134 5.95 0.90 0.32
C TRP A 134 6.77 1.40 1.50
N LEU A 135 8.07 1.60 1.26
CA LEU A 135 9.06 1.81 2.31
C LEU A 135 9.45 3.26 2.44
N PHE A 136 9.56 3.70 3.68
CA PHE A 136 9.91 5.08 3.99
C PHE A 136 11.37 5.18 4.41
N ASP A 137 12.05 6.19 3.87
CA ASP A 137 13.42 6.58 4.20
C ASP A 137 14.53 5.55 3.86
N GLU A 138 14.18 4.45 3.19
CA GLU A 138 15.13 3.46 2.68
C GLU A 138 14.68 2.91 1.33
N GLN A 139 15.59 2.88 0.37
CA GLN A 139 15.34 2.34 -0.96
C GLN A 139 15.80 0.88 -1.01
N LEU A 140 14.86 -0.03 -1.18
CA LEU A 140 15.13 -1.45 -1.47
C LEU A 140 14.72 -1.80 -2.90
N GLN A 141 15.38 -2.79 -3.48
CA GLN A 141 14.94 -3.37 -4.75
C GLN A 141 13.51 -3.93 -4.59
N ASN A 142 12.69 -3.83 -5.64
CA ASN A 142 11.29 -4.27 -5.65
C ASN A 142 10.41 -3.62 -4.56
N SER A 143 10.77 -2.42 -4.12
CA SER A 143 9.96 -1.60 -3.23
C SER A 143 9.63 -0.25 -3.87
N PHE A 144 8.56 0.38 -3.38
CA PHE A 144 8.24 1.76 -3.73
C PHE A 144 8.68 2.69 -2.60
N PHE A 145 9.74 3.45 -2.85
CA PHE A 145 10.30 4.39 -1.87
C PHE A 145 9.39 5.61 -1.69
N LEU A 146 9.24 6.08 -0.45
CA LEU A 146 8.64 7.36 -0.08
C LEU A 146 9.51 8.02 0.99
N SER A 147 9.48 9.34 1.12
CA SER A 147 10.17 10.02 2.23
C SER A 147 9.19 10.28 3.36
N SER A 148 9.54 9.90 4.60
CA SER A 148 8.69 10.23 5.76
C SER A 148 8.74 11.71 6.15
N ASN A 149 9.72 12.46 5.64
CA ASN A 149 9.85 13.90 5.81
C ASN A 149 9.09 14.70 4.75
N ASP A 150 8.46 14.03 3.79
CA ASP A 150 7.64 14.67 2.78
C ASP A 150 6.35 15.23 3.43
N LYS A 151 6.17 16.55 3.34
CA LYS A 151 4.98 17.22 3.89
C LYS A 151 3.69 16.79 3.18
N GLU A 152 3.79 16.25 1.98
CA GLU A 152 2.67 15.76 1.19
C GLU A 152 2.50 14.24 1.27
N LEU A 153 3.21 13.55 2.17
CA LEU A 153 3.20 12.08 2.25
C LEU A 153 1.80 11.47 2.34
N ASP A 154 0.95 12.00 3.22
CA ASP A 154 -0.42 11.48 3.40
C ASP A 154 -1.24 11.64 2.10
N PHE A 155 -1.07 12.76 1.41
CA PHE A 155 -1.68 12.98 0.10
C PHE A 155 -1.14 11.99 -0.94
N LYS A 156 0.17 11.74 -0.94
CA LYS A 156 0.79 10.75 -1.83
C LYS A 156 0.27 9.35 -1.56
N LEU A 157 0.09 8.94 -0.32
CA LEU A 157 -0.51 7.64 0.04
C LEU A 157 -1.95 7.51 -0.49
N ILE A 158 -2.77 8.55 -0.32
CA ILE A 158 -4.13 8.58 -0.89
C ILE A 158 -4.09 8.53 -2.42
N SER A 159 -3.18 9.25 -3.07
CA SER A 159 -3.02 9.23 -4.51
C SER A 159 -2.56 7.88 -5.03
N LEU A 160 -1.64 7.20 -4.33
CA LEU A 160 -1.20 5.84 -4.63
C LEU A 160 -2.34 4.83 -4.50
N TYR A 161 -3.19 4.94 -3.47
CA TYR A 161 -4.42 4.15 -3.39
C TYR A 161 -5.29 4.37 -4.62
N LYS A 162 -5.56 5.62 -5.01
CA LYS A 162 -6.45 5.94 -6.14
C LYS A 162 -5.94 5.37 -7.47
N ILE A 163 -4.63 5.42 -7.72
CA ILE A 163 -4.08 4.81 -8.94
C ILE A 163 -4.08 3.28 -8.86
N PHE A 164 -3.78 2.71 -7.68
CA PHE A 164 -3.84 1.27 -7.44
C PHE A 164 -5.25 0.72 -7.70
N ASP A 165 -6.25 1.39 -7.16
CA ASP A 165 -7.68 1.06 -7.29
C ASP A 165 -8.14 1.04 -8.75
N LYS A 166 -7.72 2.06 -9.52
CA LYS A 166 -8.00 2.12 -10.97
C LYS A 166 -7.26 1.04 -11.75
N SER A 167 -6.00 0.76 -11.40
CA SER A 167 -5.22 -0.31 -12.03
C SER A 167 -5.83 -1.68 -11.76
N LEU A 168 -6.33 -1.91 -10.54
CA LEU A 168 -7.04 -3.12 -10.15
C LEU A 168 -8.32 -3.31 -10.98
N ASP A 169 -9.13 -2.26 -11.13
CA ASP A 169 -10.32 -2.31 -11.99
C ASP A 169 -9.93 -2.64 -13.45
N ALA A 170 -8.89 -2.00 -13.97
CA ALA A 170 -8.42 -2.27 -15.33
C ALA A 170 -7.96 -3.72 -15.52
N ALA A 171 -7.26 -4.28 -14.52
CA ALA A 171 -6.81 -5.67 -14.50
C ALA A 171 -7.97 -6.66 -14.48
N ILE A 172 -8.89 -6.51 -13.53
CA ILE A 172 -10.02 -7.44 -13.33
C ILE A 172 -10.94 -7.48 -14.55
N PHE A 173 -11.18 -6.33 -15.19
CA PHE A 173 -12.01 -6.25 -16.39
C PHE A 173 -11.24 -6.47 -17.69
N SER A 174 -10.00 -6.96 -17.62
CA SER A 174 -9.13 -7.23 -18.77
C SER A 174 -9.03 -6.05 -19.75
N LYS A 175 -9.10 -4.82 -19.23
CA LYS A 175 -8.89 -3.59 -20.02
C LYS A 175 -7.41 -3.39 -20.36
N VAL A 176 -6.54 -4.02 -19.59
CA VAL A 176 -5.09 -4.01 -19.74
C VAL A 176 -4.59 -5.44 -19.51
N GLU A 177 -3.70 -5.90 -20.38
CA GLU A 177 -2.96 -7.14 -20.15
C GLU A 177 -1.81 -6.87 -19.17
N ILE A 178 -1.69 -7.73 -18.17
CA ILE A 178 -0.72 -7.65 -17.07
C ILE A 178 0.16 -8.89 -17.08
#